data_AF-A0A1H8Y3H3-F1
#
_entry.id   AF-A0A1H8Y3H3-F1
#
_cell.length_a   1.000
_cell.length_b   1.000
_cell.length_c   1.000
_cell.angle_alpha   90.00
_cell.angle_beta   90.00
_cell.angle_gamma   90.00
#
_symmetry.space_group_name_H-M   'P 1'
#
loop_
_entity.id
_entity.type
_entity.pdbx_description
1 polymer ?
#
loop_
_entity_poly.entity_id
_entity_poly.type
_entity_poly.pdbx_seq_one_letter_code
_entity_poly.pdbx_strand_id
1 'polypeptide(L)'
;MTHPRHRVPVAPSLATALAENDLSMDGHAWAAPRVEAARAILRAAGAALVHSLADRLTLHGWAIAAFPEELSDELLRRAAAGALAGVGVPFFSIDGGRGLWLDGLSGPERDPSSFGGVAAQALHIDAPNVTAPPDYTSLLMLRPDPAGGGHSILADLRAAAVLLADDNRDVLRRPVFFEGRAEQLHGVGEPLLPFPILEDGRPGDTWIRWAGKLLTDQRNTGHRPVLERFASLLHLTTQRVLLRRGELLIADQRRVAHGRTALGRQDNLAPSARRLLCQAKARLDAAAPVHQVPGLRSAA
;
A
#
# COMPACT_ATOMS: atom_id res chain seq x y z
N MET A 1 19.45 1.18 8.45
CA MET A 1 18.51 0.83 9.54
C MET A 1 17.40 1.86 9.54
N THR A 2 16.14 1.45 9.40
CA THR A 2 15.02 2.40 9.48
C THR A 2 14.77 2.80 10.94
N HIS A 3 14.66 4.11 11.17
CA HIS A 3 14.47 4.66 12.50
C HIS A 3 13.15 4.16 13.11
N PRO A 4 13.06 4.00 14.45
CA PRO A 4 11.82 3.67 15.17
C PRO A 4 10.69 4.67 14.94
N ARG A 5 10.96 5.79 14.26
CA ARG A 5 10.04 6.91 14.05
C ARG A 5 8.78 6.54 13.26
N HIS A 6 8.80 5.55 12.38
CA HIS A 6 7.63 5.21 11.54
C HIS A 6 6.69 4.17 12.15
N ARG A 7 7.07 3.56 13.27
CA ARG A 7 6.26 2.55 13.97
C ARG A 7 5.39 3.24 15.01
N VAL A 8 4.09 2.98 14.93
CA VAL A 8 3.09 3.45 15.87
C VAL A 8 2.61 2.24 16.67
N PRO A 9 2.94 2.12 17.96
CA PRO A 9 2.49 0.99 18.77
C PRO A 9 0.96 1.00 18.90
N VAL A 10 0.35 -0.16 18.74
CA VAL A 10 -1.08 -0.38 19.03
C VAL A 10 -1.17 -1.02 20.42
N ALA A 11 -1.84 -0.34 21.34
CA ALA A 11 -2.05 -0.86 22.70
C ALA A 11 -2.78 -2.22 22.64
N PRO A 12 -2.40 -3.22 23.46
CA PRO A 12 -3.05 -4.53 23.44
C PRO A 12 -4.57 -4.48 23.60
N SER A 13 -5.08 -3.65 24.51
CA SER A 13 -6.52 -3.46 24.71
C SER A 13 -7.23 -2.92 23.47
N LEU A 14 -6.62 -1.98 22.76
CA LEU A 14 -7.14 -1.44 21.50
C LEU A 14 -7.11 -2.51 20.40
N ALA A 15 -6.02 -3.28 20.30
CA ALA A 15 -5.91 -4.37 19.34
C ALA A 15 -7.00 -5.43 19.54
N THR A 16 -7.25 -5.82 20.80
CA THR A 16 -8.35 -6.74 21.16
C THR A 16 -9.71 -6.17 20.78
N ALA A 17 -9.99 -4.90 21.14
CA ALA A 17 -11.26 -4.27 20.79
C ALA A 17 -11.48 -4.21 19.27
N LEU A 18 -10.47 -3.81 18.49
CA LEU A 18 -10.56 -3.80 17.03
C LEU A 18 -10.83 -5.20 16.46
N ALA A 19 -10.24 -6.24 17.07
CA ALA A 19 -10.40 -7.63 16.65
C ALA A 19 -11.79 -8.24 16.91
N GLU A 20 -12.67 -7.55 17.66
CA GLU A 20 -14.07 -7.96 17.85
C GLU A 20 -14.89 -7.83 16.55
N ASN A 21 -14.43 -7.02 15.60
CA ASN A 21 -15.06 -6.90 14.29
C ASN A 21 -14.67 -8.09 13.40
N ASP A 22 -15.66 -8.80 12.86
CA ASP A 22 -15.41 -9.80 11.83
C ASP A 22 -14.99 -9.16 10.50
N LEU A 23 -14.56 -10.01 9.55
CA LEU A 23 -14.12 -9.61 8.22
C LEU A 23 -15.23 -9.77 7.17
N SER A 24 -16.50 -9.66 7.56
CA SER A 24 -17.63 -9.76 6.62
C SER A 24 -17.58 -8.66 5.57
N MET A 25 -17.76 -9.04 4.31
CA MET A 25 -17.67 -8.13 3.16
C MET A 25 -19.07 -7.82 2.63
N ASP A 26 -19.25 -6.63 2.06
CA ASP A 26 -20.36 -6.26 1.19
C ASP A 26 -19.82 -6.13 -0.24
N GLY A 27 -20.07 -7.18 -1.04
CA GLY A 27 -19.40 -7.36 -2.33
C GLY A 27 -17.88 -7.41 -2.16
N HIS A 28 -17.20 -6.37 -2.65
CA HIS A 28 -15.74 -6.25 -2.63
C HIS A 28 -15.22 -5.34 -1.51
N ALA A 29 -16.09 -4.65 -0.78
CA ALA A 29 -15.73 -3.74 0.32
C ALA A 29 -15.97 -4.38 1.68
N TRP A 30 -15.24 -3.94 2.71
CA TRP A 30 -15.53 -4.35 4.08
C TRP A 30 -16.89 -3.75 4.49
N ALA A 31 -17.77 -4.58 5.09
CA ALA A 31 -19.16 -4.19 5.30
C ALA A 31 -19.27 -2.91 6.14
N ALA A 32 -20.10 -1.96 5.70
CA ALA A 32 -20.20 -0.63 6.31
C ALA A 32 -20.46 -0.65 7.84
N PRO A 33 -21.31 -1.54 8.39
CA PRO A 33 -21.47 -1.63 9.84
C PRO A 33 -20.18 -2.00 10.60
N ARG A 34 -19.29 -2.78 9.98
CA ARG A 34 -17.98 -3.16 10.55
C ARG A 34 -16.98 -2.01 10.49
N VAL A 35 -16.97 -1.28 9.38
CA VAL A 35 -16.17 -0.06 9.23
C VAL A 35 -16.55 0.96 10.31
N GLU A 36 -17.85 1.22 10.50
CA GLU A 36 -18.31 2.19 11.50
C GLU A 36 -18.06 1.73 12.94
N ALA A 37 -18.24 0.44 13.24
CA ALA A 37 -17.91 -0.11 14.55
C ALA A 37 -16.40 0.02 14.87
N ALA A 38 -15.52 -0.30 13.93
CA ALA A 38 -14.08 -0.10 14.09
C ALA A 38 -13.70 1.37 14.30
N ARG A 39 -14.32 2.29 13.54
CA ARG A 39 -14.11 3.74 13.70
C ARG A 39 -14.61 4.25 15.04
N ALA A 40 -15.73 3.74 15.54
CA ALA A 40 -16.22 4.09 16.88
C ALA A 40 -15.20 3.71 17.96
N ILE A 41 -14.62 2.50 17.88
CA ILE A 41 -13.55 2.05 18.78
C ILE A 41 -12.32 2.98 18.69
N LEU A 42 -11.89 3.32 17.48
CA LEU A 42 -10.75 4.23 17.28
C LEU A 42 -11.00 5.63 17.86
N ARG A 43 -12.22 6.16 17.73
CA ARG A 43 -12.59 7.45 18.32
C ARG A 43 -12.63 7.39 19.84
N ALA A 44 -13.14 6.31 20.41
CA ALA A 44 -13.30 6.16 21.86
C ALA A 44 -11.97 5.86 22.58
N ALA A 45 -11.14 4.98 22.03
CA ALA A 45 -9.96 4.43 22.70
C ALA A 45 -8.66 4.47 21.86
N GLY A 46 -8.75 4.87 20.58
CA GLY A 46 -7.64 4.82 19.63
C GLY A 46 -7.00 6.17 19.31
N ALA A 47 -7.28 7.23 20.07
CA ALA A 47 -6.81 8.58 19.75
C ALA A 47 -5.30 8.66 19.49
N ALA A 48 -4.46 8.05 20.35
CA ALA A 48 -3.00 8.08 20.16
C ALA A 48 -2.55 7.40 18.85
N LEU A 49 -3.16 6.26 18.49
CA LEU A 49 -2.92 5.58 17.22
C LEU A 49 -3.35 6.46 16.04
N VAL A 50 -4.56 7.01 16.10
CA VAL A 50 -5.13 7.85 15.03
C VAL A 50 -4.25 9.08 14.76
N HIS A 51 -3.87 9.84 15.80
CA HIS A 51 -3.02 11.03 15.64
C HIS A 51 -1.66 10.65 15.07
N SER A 52 -1.03 9.60 15.59
CA SER A 52 0.28 9.18 15.12
C SER A 52 0.24 8.67 13.67
N LEU A 53 -0.80 7.93 13.26
CA LEU A 53 -0.96 7.52 11.87
C LEU A 53 -1.17 8.74 10.97
N ALA A 54 -2.02 9.68 11.38
CA ALA A 54 -2.28 10.91 10.64
C ALA A 54 -1.02 11.75 10.43
N ASP A 55 -0.23 11.95 11.49
CA ASP A 55 1.05 12.66 11.42
C ASP A 55 2.01 11.97 10.44
N ARG A 56 2.16 10.64 10.53
CA ARG A 56 3.13 9.91 9.69
C ARG A 56 2.70 9.82 8.23
N LEU A 57 1.41 9.60 7.96
CA LEU A 57 0.89 9.64 6.60
C LEU A 57 1.03 11.05 6.01
N THR A 58 0.77 12.10 6.78
CA THR A 58 0.94 13.49 6.32
C THR A 58 2.41 13.86 6.11
N LEU A 59 3.33 13.38 6.95
CA LEU A 59 4.74 13.74 6.85
C LEU A 59 5.51 12.90 5.83
N HIS A 60 5.15 11.63 5.67
CA HIS A 60 5.95 10.66 4.91
C HIS A 60 5.16 9.92 3.82
N GLY A 61 3.83 10.00 3.82
CA GLY A 61 2.97 9.23 2.92
C GLY A 61 2.84 7.76 3.30
N TRP A 62 3.43 7.33 4.42
CA TRP A 62 3.32 5.96 4.91
C TRP A 62 3.55 5.86 6.41
N ALA A 63 2.98 4.82 7.03
CA ALA A 63 3.10 4.54 8.46
C ALA A 63 3.05 3.04 8.74
N ILE A 64 3.52 2.61 9.91
CA ILE A 64 3.40 1.22 10.37
C ILE A 64 2.65 1.19 11.69
N ALA A 65 1.48 0.54 11.72
CA ALA A 65 0.82 0.18 12.97
C ALA A 65 1.43 -1.14 13.48
N ALA A 66 1.97 -1.15 14.69
CA ALA A 66 2.64 -2.30 15.30
C ALA A 66 1.72 -2.93 16.37
N PHE A 67 1.06 -4.02 16.01
CA PHE A 67 0.19 -4.80 16.91
C PHE A 67 1.01 -5.76 17.78
N PRO A 68 0.46 -6.23 18.92
CA PRO A 68 1.10 -7.27 19.73
C PRO A 68 1.33 -8.54 18.90
N GLU A 69 2.56 -9.04 18.88
CA GLU A 69 2.96 -10.18 18.05
C GLU A 69 2.37 -11.51 18.51
N GLU A 70 1.90 -11.55 19.76
CA GLU A 70 1.30 -12.70 20.44
C GLU A 70 -0.14 -12.97 19.98
N LEU A 71 -0.79 -12.01 19.31
CA LEU A 71 -2.10 -12.22 18.72
C LEU A 71 -2.05 -13.32 17.65
N SER A 72 -3.11 -14.13 17.60
CA SER A 72 -3.26 -15.14 16.53
C SER A 72 -3.37 -14.46 15.17
N ASP A 73 -3.08 -15.20 14.09
CA ASP A 73 -3.18 -14.67 12.72
C ASP A 73 -4.58 -14.11 12.42
N GLU A 74 -5.62 -14.77 12.93
CA GLU A 74 -7.00 -14.32 12.79
C GLU A 74 -7.25 -13.00 13.51
N LEU A 75 -6.82 -12.86 14.76
CA LEU A 75 -6.99 -11.64 15.53
C LEU A 75 -6.17 -10.49 14.94
N LEU A 76 -4.95 -10.76 14.46
CA LEU A 76 -4.12 -9.77 13.76
C LEU A 76 -4.82 -9.22 12.52
N ARG A 77 -5.43 -10.09 11.70
CA ARG A 77 -6.17 -9.67 10.50
C ARG A 77 -7.37 -8.79 10.82
N ARG A 78 -8.13 -9.13 11.87
CA ARG A 78 -9.29 -8.35 12.32
C ARG A 78 -8.87 -7.00 12.89
N ALA A 79 -7.88 -6.99 13.79
CA ALA A 79 -7.35 -5.76 14.37
C ALA A 79 -6.75 -4.82 13.30
N ALA A 80 -6.00 -5.38 12.35
CA ALA A 80 -5.43 -4.64 11.23
C ALA A 80 -6.49 -4.05 10.30
N ALA A 81 -7.58 -4.78 10.04
CA ALA A 81 -8.71 -4.26 9.26
C ALA A 81 -9.34 -3.06 9.97
N GLY A 82 -9.51 -3.15 11.29
CA GLY A 82 -10.01 -2.05 12.11
C GLY A 82 -9.12 -0.80 12.05
N ALA A 83 -7.80 -0.96 12.15
CA ALA A 83 -6.88 0.17 11.97
C ALA A 83 -6.92 0.76 10.56
N LEU A 84 -7.04 -0.08 9.52
CA LEU A 84 -7.17 0.37 8.13
C LEU A 84 -8.48 1.13 7.89
N ALA A 85 -9.59 0.77 8.55
CA ALA A 85 -10.83 1.56 8.55
C ALA A 85 -10.68 2.94 9.25
N GLY A 86 -9.66 3.08 10.09
CA GLY A 86 -9.23 4.37 10.63
C GLY A 86 -8.70 5.33 9.58
N VAL A 87 -8.19 4.81 8.47
CA VAL A 87 -7.59 5.55 7.35
C VAL A 87 -8.58 5.69 6.18
N GLY A 88 -9.42 4.69 5.93
CA GLY A 88 -10.32 4.72 4.77
C GLY A 88 -11.45 3.70 4.84
N VAL A 89 -11.94 3.26 3.70
CA VAL A 89 -12.84 2.12 3.57
C VAL A 89 -12.07 0.94 2.99
N PRO A 90 -11.75 -0.10 3.78
CA PRO A 90 -11.01 -1.26 3.31
C PRO A 90 -11.78 -2.05 2.24
N PHE A 91 -11.08 -2.54 1.23
CA PHE A 91 -11.67 -3.35 0.16
C PHE A 91 -10.66 -4.31 -0.46
N PHE A 92 -11.19 -5.32 -1.15
CA PHE A 92 -10.46 -6.28 -1.96
C PHE A 92 -10.73 -5.99 -3.43
N SER A 93 -9.69 -5.94 -4.28
CA SER A 93 -9.86 -5.47 -5.66
C SER A 93 -9.77 -6.55 -6.72
N ILE A 94 -9.51 -7.82 -6.39
CA ILE A 94 -9.31 -8.88 -7.39
C ILE A 94 -10.61 -9.70 -7.49
N ASP A 95 -11.02 -10.05 -8.70
CA ASP A 95 -12.18 -10.90 -8.89
C ASP A 95 -11.98 -12.33 -8.32
N GLY A 96 -13.05 -12.94 -7.82
CA GLY A 96 -13.00 -14.27 -7.19
C GLY A 96 -12.29 -14.33 -5.82
N GLY A 97 -11.97 -13.17 -5.24
CA GLY A 97 -11.43 -13.05 -3.88
C GLY A 97 -12.34 -13.63 -2.80
N ARG A 98 -11.73 -14.09 -1.71
CA ARG A 98 -12.44 -14.63 -0.54
C ARG A 98 -12.09 -13.81 0.71
N GLY A 99 -12.72 -12.64 0.84
CA GLY A 99 -12.57 -11.74 1.98
C GLY A 99 -11.63 -10.56 1.74
N LEU A 100 -11.39 -9.78 2.79
CA LEU A 100 -10.66 -8.51 2.72
C LEU A 100 -9.18 -8.66 2.33
N TRP A 101 -8.54 -9.74 2.76
CA TRP A 101 -7.09 -9.91 2.66
C TRP A 101 -6.69 -10.79 1.47
N LEU A 102 -5.80 -10.26 0.62
CA LEU A 102 -5.05 -11.07 -0.33
C LEU A 102 -3.97 -11.83 0.41
N ASP A 103 -4.18 -13.13 0.55
CA ASP A 103 -3.26 -14.02 1.24
C ASP A 103 -2.31 -14.67 0.24
N GLY A 104 -1.06 -14.24 0.26
CA GLY A 104 0.00 -14.81 -0.57
C GLY A 104 1.00 -15.55 0.29
N LEU A 105 0.95 -16.89 0.27
CA LEU A 105 2.17 -17.65 0.59
C LEU A 105 3.21 -17.30 -0.46
N SER A 106 4.35 -16.80 0.01
CA SER A 106 5.47 -16.55 -0.88
C SER A 106 6.10 -17.88 -1.32
N GLY A 107 6.48 -18.01 -2.57
CA GLY A 107 7.10 -19.24 -3.05
C GLY A 107 7.62 -19.17 -4.48
N PRO A 108 8.59 -20.04 -4.84
CA PRO A 108 9.20 -20.08 -6.17
C PRO A 108 8.22 -20.49 -7.27
N GLU A 109 7.08 -21.07 -6.91
CA GLU A 109 6.01 -21.44 -7.85
C GLU A 109 5.21 -20.24 -8.40
N ARG A 110 5.39 -19.05 -7.81
CA ARG A 110 4.73 -17.82 -8.22
C ARG A 110 5.58 -17.06 -9.23
N ASP A 111 4.94 -16.22 -10.05
CA ASP A 111 5.66 -15.26 -10.89
C ASP A 111 6.69 -14.48 -10.03
N PRO A 112 7.99 -14.46 -10.39
CA PRO A 112 9.05 -14.03 -9.48
C PRO A 112 8.84 -12.63 -8.90
N SER A 113 8.27 -11.71 -9.68
CA SER A 113 8.07 -10.31 -9.30
C SER A 113 6.64 -9.99 -8.84
N SER A 114 5.79 -11.01 -8.70
CA SER A 114 4.43 -10.86 -8.17
C SER A 114 4.41 -10.75 -6.65
N PHE A 115 3.24 -10.42 -6.08
CA PHE A 115 3.01 -10.32 -4.63
C PHE A 115 3.50 -11.56 -3.85
N GLY A 116 3.25 -12.75 -4.38
CA GLY A 116 3.71 -14.03 -3.82
C GLY A 116 5.04 -14.55 -4.37
N GLY A 117 5.68 -13.82 -5.28
CA GLY A 117 6.98 -14.20 -5.86
C GLY A 117 8.11 -14.11 -4.85
N VAL A 118 9.32 -14.56 -5.23
CA VAL A 118 10.52 -14.52 -4.38
C VAL A 118 11.56 -13.47 -4.82
N ALA A 119 11.47 -12.95 -6.05
CA ALA A 119 12.40 -11.96 -6.58
C ALA A 119 12.04 -10.54 -6.10
N ALA A 120 12.86 -9.55 -6.46
CA ALA A 120 12.52 -8.16 -6.16
C ALA A 120 11.25 -7.74 -6.93
N GLN A 121 10.37 -7.01 -6.27
CA GLN A 121 9.23 -6.35 -6.87
C GLN A 121 9.55 -4.86 -6.99
N ALA A 122 9.57 -4.35 -8.22
CA ALA A 122 9.88 -2.95 -8.49
C ALA A 122 8.87 -2.00 -7.82
N LEU A 123 9.29 -0.74 -7.63
CA LEU A 123 8.42 0.31 -7.11
C LEU A 123 7.19 0.49 -8.01
N HIS A 124 6.01 0.54 -7.41
CA HIS A 124 4.73 0.73 -8.08
C HIS A 124 3.67 1.27 -7.12
N ILE A 125 2.61 1.83 -7.69
CA ILE A 125 1.30 1.89 -7.03
C ILE A 125 0.46 0.72 -7.56
N ASP A 126 -0.52 0.28 -6.79
CA ASP A 126 -1.48 -0.73 -7.21
C ASP A 126 -2.41 -0.15 -8.28
N ALA A 127 -2.62 -0.91 -9.36
CA ALA A 127 -3.53 -0.55 -10.46
C ALA A 127 -3.32 0.88 -10.99
N PRO A 128 -2.12 1.23 -11.51
CA PRO A 128 -1.87 2.58 -12.04
C PRO A 128 -2.71 2.89 -13.30
N ASN A 129 -3.23 1.86 -13.95
CA ASN A 129 -3.89 1.87 -15.26
C ASN A 129 -5.42 1.84 -15.19
N VAL A 130 -6.02 2.38 -14.12
CA VAL A 130 -7.49 2.46 -13.91
C VAL A 130 -7.93 3.86 -13.49
N THR A 131 -9.17 4.24 -13.73
CA THR A 131 -9.64 5.61 -13.44
C THR A 131 -9.67 5.95 -11.94
N ALA A 132 -9.80 4.95 -11.05
CA ALA A 132 -9.76 5.15 -9.61
C ALA A 132 -8.80 4.17 -8.93
N PRO A 133 -7.47 4.39 -8.98
CA PRO A 133 -6.50 3.54 -8.27
C PRO A 133 -6.78 3.54 -6.76
N PRO A 134 -6.49 2.46 -6.01
CA PRO A 134 -6.65 2.44 -4.56
C PRO A 134 -5.90 3.59 -3.89
N ASP A 135 -6.57 4.33 -3.01
CA ASP A 135 -5.98 5.49 -2.33
C ASP A 135 -4.86 5.05 -1.37
N TYR A 136 -5.10 3.95 -0.66
CA TYR A 136 -4.13 3.32 0.22
C TYR A 136 -3.92 1.86 -0.18
N THR A 137 -2.69 1.42 -0.03
CA THR A 137 -2.34 -0.01 0.02
C THR A 137 -1.81 -0.35 1.41
N SER A 138 -2.04 -1.58 1.84
CA SER A 138 -1.61 -2.03 3.15
C SER A 138 -1.02 -3.43 3.11
N LEU A 139 0.03 -3.66 3.90
CA LEU A 139 0.75 -4.93 3.97
C LEU A 139 0.85 -5.36 5.44
N LEU A 140 0.07 -6.38 5.83
CA LEU A 140 0.12 -6.99 7.15
C LEU A 140 1.10 -8.17 7.14
N MET A 141 2.10 -8.11 8.01
CA MET A 141 3.07 -9.19 8.18
C MET A 141 2.62 -10.18 9.25
N LEU A 142 2.28 -11.40 8.84
CA LEU A 142 1.97 -12.49 9.77
C LEU A 142 3.20 -13.36 10.03
N ARG A 143 3.98 -13.66 8.99
CA ARG A 143 5.22 -14.40 9.13
C ARG A 143 6.31 -13.74 8.30
N PRO A 144 7.34 -13.14 8.93
CA PRO A 144 8.50 -12.62 8.23
C PRO A 144 9.21 -13.69 7.40
N ASP A 145 10.02 -13.26 6.44
CA ASP A 145 10.94 -14.16 5.74
C ASP A 145 11.97 -14.71 6.75
N PRO A 146 12.06 -16.03 6.97
CA PRO A 146 13.00 -16.60 7.94
C PRO A 146 14.46 -16.34 7.59
N ALA A 147 14.77 -16.03 6.32
CA ALA A 147 16.10 -15.65 5.87
C ALA A 147 16.38 -14.13 5.95
N GLY A 148 15.46 -13.33 6.52
CA GLY A 148 15.63 -11.89 6.73
C GLY A 148 15.54 -11.02 5.46
N GLY A 149 15.13 -11.59 4.33
CA GLY A 149 14.91 -10.87 3.08
C GLY A 149 13.57 -10.14 3.00
N GLY A 150 13.22 -9.67 1.80
CA GLY A 150 11.90 -9.14 1.51
C GLY A 150 11.56 -7.80 2.17
N HIS A 151 12.53 -6.91 2.31
CA HIS A 151 12.29 -5.56 2.82
C HIS A 151 11.28 -4.84 1.93
N SER A 152 10.26 -4.23 2.52
CA SER A 152 9.42 -3.26 1.82
C SER A 152 10.29 -2.08 1.40
N ILE A 153 10.16 -1.65 0.15
CA ILE A 153 10.75 -0.41 -0.37
C ILE A 153 9.66 0.62 -0.62
N LEU A 154 9.89 1.86 -0.21
CA LEU A 154 8.95 2.97 -0.29
C LEU A 154 9.66 4.17 -0.91
N ALA A 155 9.11 4.78 -1.95
CA ALA A 155 9.69 5.95 -2.60
C ALA A 155 8.67 7.08 -2.71
N ASP A 156 9.07 8.32 -2.39
CA ASP A 156 8.19 9.49 -2.45
C ASP A 156 8.08 9.96 -3.91
N LEU A 157 6.91 9.70 -4.50
CA LEU A 157 6.57 10.02 -5.89
C LEU A 157 6.62 11.53 -6.13
N ARG A 158 6.16 12.33 -5.16
CA ARG A 158 6.09 13.79 -5.29
C ARG A 158 7.48 14.39 -5.22
N ALA A 159 8.30 13.94 -4.27
CA ALA A 159 9.70 14.36 -4.18
C ALA A 159 10.48 14.03 -5.45
N ALA A 160 10.29 12.82 -6.02
CA ALA A 160 10.90 12.47 -7.30
C ALA A 160 10.38 13.34 -8.46
N ALA A 161 9.09 13.66 -8.49
CA ALA A 161 8.48 14.47 -9.55
C ALA A 161 8.97 15.93 -9.54
N VAL A 162 9.24 16.50 -8.37
CA VAL A 162 9.83 17.84 -8.22
C VAL A 162 11.23 17.91 -8.86
N LEU A 163 12.01 16.83 -8.78
CA LEU A 163 13.38 16.75 -9.32
C LEU A 163 13.44 16.54 -10.84
N LEU A 164 12.31 16.31 -11.51
CA LEU A 164 12.29 16.18 -12.97
C LEU A 164 12.67 17.51 -13.66
N ALA A 165 13.18 17.42 -14.88
CA ALA A 165 13.25 18.57 -15.77
C ALA A 165 11.88 18.82 -16.42
N ASP A 166 11.59 20.05 -16.83
CA ASP A 166 10.28 20.43 -17.37
C ASP A 166 9.92 19.64 -18.63
N ASP A 167 10.86 19.47 -19.57
CA ASP A 167 10.66 18.65 -20.77
C ASP A 167 10.25 17.20 -20.44
N ASN A 168 10.82 16.62 -19.37
CA ASN A 168 10.46 15.28 -18.92
C ASN A 168 9.06 15.27 -18.29
N ARG A 169 8.71 16.29 -17.49
CA ARG A 169 7.35 16.42 -16.93
C ARG A 169 6.32 16.51 -18.04
N ASP A 170 6.60 17.29 -19.08
CA ASP A 170 5.69 17.48 -20.21
C ASP A 170 5.47 16.21 -21.03
N VAL A 171 6.47 15.31 -21.11
CA VAL A 171 6.27 13.99 -21.71
C VAL A 171 5.45 13.10 -20.77
N LEU A 172 5.76 13.07 -19.47
CA LEU A 172 5.04 12.24 -18.49
C LEU A 172 3.57 12.65 -18.30
N ARG A 173 3.20 13.89 -18.63
CA ARG A 173 1.81 14.38 -18.64
C ARG A 173 0.97 13.89 -19.83
N ARG A 174 1.61 13.35 -20.88
CA ARG A 174 0.87 12.90 -22.06
C ARG A 174 0.24 11.53 -21.80
N PRO A 175 -1.01 11.29 -22.22
CA PRO A 175 -1.64 9.99 -22.10
C PRO A 175 -1.12 9.03 -23.16
N VAL A 176 0.15 8.62 -23.05
CA VAL A 176 0.86 7.78 -24.04
C VAL A 176 1.47 6.53 -23.43
N PHE A 177 1.37 6.35 -22.12
CA PHE A 177 1.98 5.23 -21.41
C PHE A 177 1.02 4.07 -21.27
N PHE A 178 1.57 2.86 -21.32
CA PHE A 178 0.85 1.62 -21.15
C PHE A 178 1.47 0.79 -20.04
N GLU A 179 0.62 0.20 -19.19
CA GLU A 179 1.05 -0.75 -18.18
C GLU A 179 0.03 -1.87 -18.11
N GLY A 180 0.51 -3.10 -18.36
CA GLY A 180 -0.25 -4.32 -18.09
C GLY A 180 -1.64 -4.34 -18.72
N ARG A 181 -2.55 -4.98 -17.98
CA ARG A 181 -3.98 -5.11 -18.23
C ARG A 181 -4.73 -4.71 -16.96
N ALA A 182 -5.96 -4.23 -17.10
CA ALA A 182 -6.77 -3.68 -16.01
C ALA A 182 -8.13 -4.41 -15.86
N GLU A 183 -8.29 -5.55 -16.51
CA GLU A 183 -9.54 -6.31 -16.46
C GLU A 183 -9.72 -7.05 -15.12
N GLN A 184 -10.96 -7.38 -14.77
CA GLN A 184 -11.31 -8.20 -13.60
C GLN A 184 -10.87 -7.61 -12.24
N LEU A 185 -10.93 -6.28 -12.14
CA LEU A 185 -10.69 -5.56 -10.90
C LEU A 185 -11.97 -4.94 -10.35
N HIS A 186 -12.15 -5.02 -9.04
CA HIS A 186 -13.29 -4.45 -8.33
C HIS A 186 -12.93 -3.18 -7.59
N GLY A 187 -13.87 -2.23 -7.58
CA GLY A 187 -13.77 -1.02 -6.78
C GLY A 187 -12.69 -0.04 -7.25
N VAL A 188 -12.11 -0.21 -8.44
CA VAL A 188 -11.01 0.63 -8.99
C VAL A 188 -11.39 1.45 -10.22
N GLY A 189 -12.68 1.48 -10.58
CA GLY A 189 -13.16 2.16 -11.78
C GLY A 189 -12.84 1.38 -13.06
N GLU A 190 -12.74 2.11 -14.16
CA GLU A 190 -12.58 1.54 -15.51
C GLU A 190 -11.11 1.50 -15.92
N PRO A 191 -10.72 0.60 -16.85
CA PRO A 191 -9.42 0.64 -17.50
C PRO A 191 -9.11 2.02 -18.10
N LEU A 192 -7.91 2.53 -17.83
CA LEU A 192 -7.39 3.80 -18.34
C LEU A 192 -6.10 3.52 -19.11
N LEU A 193 -6.21 3.26 -20.41
CA LEU A 193 -5.08 2.96 -21.30
C LEU A 193 -5.28 3.64 -22.67
N PRO A 194 -4.27 4.37 -23.20
CA PRO A 194 -3.07 4.83 -22.49
C PRO A 194 -3.40 5.84 -21.38
N PHE A 195 -2.47 6.06 -20.46
CA PHE A 195 -2.63 7.00 -19.34
C PHE A 195 -1.41 7.93 -19.20
N PRO A 196 -1.59 9.12 -18.60
CA PRO A 196 -0.47 9.98 -18.22
C PRO A 196 0.14 9.49 -16.90
N ILE A 197 1.46 9.56 -16.77
CA ILE A 197 2.12 9.23 -15.50
C ILE A 197 1.97 10.37 -14.50
N LEU A 198 2.00 11.62 -14.96
CA LEU A 198 1.74 12.80 -14.14
C LEU A 198 0.39 13.40 -14.55
N GLU A 199 -0.56 13.48 -13.64
CA GLU A 199 -1.81 14.21 -13.86
C GLU A 199 -1.69 15.66 -13.39
N ASP A 200 -2.27 16.61 -14.12
CA ASP A 200 -2.46 17.96 -13.58
C ASP A 200 -3.75 17.97 -12.75
N GLY A 201 -3.70 18.54 -11.56
CA GLY A 201 -4.83 18.55 -10.63
C GLY A 201 -4.64 19.58 -9.53
N ARG A 202 -5.68 19.77 -8.70
CA ARG A 202 -5.53 20.57 -7.48
C ARG A 202 -4.49 19.90 -6.58
N PRO A 203 -3.67 20.68 -5.85
CA PRO A 203 -2.80 20.12 -4.82
C PRO A 203 -3.60 19.22 -3.87
N GLY A 204 -3.20 17.95 -3.75
CA GLY A 204 -3.92 16.92 -2.98
C GLY A 204 -4.74 15.93 -3.82
N ASP A 205 -5.20 16.30 -5.01
CA ASP A 205 -6.05 15.47 -5.88
C ASP A 205 -5.30 14.83 -7.07
N THR A 206 -4.03 15.20 -7.27
CA THR A 206 -3.19 14.70 -8.36
C THR A 206 -2.68 13.27 -8.12
N TRP A 207 -2.74 12.44 -9.15
CA TRP A 207 -2.08 11.13 -9.21
C TRP A 207 -0.72 11.17 -9.91
N ILE A 208 0.21 10.37 -9.38
CA ILE A 208 1.44 9.97 -10.07
C ILE A 208 1.37 8.45 -10.31
N ARG A 209 1.03 8.06 -11.54
CA ARG A 209 0.76 6.67 -11.93
C ARG A 209 2.04 5.97 -12.32
N TRP A 210 2.67 5.32 -11.34
CA TRP A 210 3.95 4.64 -11.56
C TRP A 210 3.86 3.13 -11.32
N ALA A 211 4.48 2.36 -12.19
CA ALA A 211 4.89 0.99 -11.92
C ALA A 211 6.17 0.67 -12.69
N GLY A 212 7.11 -0.05 -12.06
CA GLY A 212 8.35 -0.46 -12.72
C GLY A 212 8.14 -1.27 -14.01
N LYS A 213 6.98 -1.93 -14.17
CA LYS A 213 6.58 -2.63 -15.40
C LYS A 213 6.49 -1.71 -16.63
N LEU A 214 6.29 -0.40 -16.44
CA LEU A 214 6.36 0.60 -17.50
C LEU A 214 7.68 0.53 -18.29
N LEU A 215 8.80 0.24 -17.62
CA LEU A 215 10.13 0.17 -18.22
C LEU A 215 10.27 -1.03 -19.18
N THR A 216 9.56 -2.10 -18.89
CA THR A 216 9.62 -3.38 -19.62
C THR A 216 8.51 -3.55 -20.65
N ASP A 217 7.47 -2.71 -20.62
CA ASP A 217 6.39 -2.76 -21.61
C ASP A 217 6.90 -2.28 -22.99
N GLN A 218 6.77 -3.13 -24.01
CA GLN A 218 7.28 -2.85 -25.36
C GLN A 218 6.62 -1.62 -25.98
N ARG A 219 5.36 -1.32 -25.63
CA ARG A 219 4.61 -0.16 -26.13
C ARG A 219 5.24 1.16 -25.68
N ASN A 220 6.01 1.14 -24.59
CA ASN A 220 6.67 2.32 -24.04
C ASN A 220 8.11 2.52 -24.56
N THR A 221 8.57 1.74 -25.55
CA THR A 221 9.99 1.78 -26.01
C THR A 221 10.44 3.19 -26.41
N GLY A 222 9.59 3.95 -27.11
CA GLY A 222 9.88 5.35 -27.50
C GLY A 222 9.95 6.34 -26.33
N HIS A 223 9.43 5.97 -25.16
CA HIS A 223 9.42 6.80 -23.95
C HIS A 223 10.36 6.27 -22.86
N ARG A 224 11.16 5.23 -23.14
CA ARG A 224 12.05 4.61 -22.14
C ARG A 224 13.01 5.59 -21.46
N PRO A 225 13.67 6.54 -22.16
CA PRO A 225 14.60 7.46 -21.51
C PRO A 225 13.97 8.30 -20.39
N VAL A 226 12.73 8.78 -20.58
CA VAL A 226 12.04 9.56 -19.55
C VAL A 226 11.56 8.68 -18.38
N LEU A 227 11.15 7.44 -18.66
CA LEU A 227 10.80 6.46 -17.64
C LEU A 227 12.00 6.08 -16.78
N GLU A 228 13.16 5.81 -17.39
CA GLU A 228 14.40 5.49 -16.68
C GLU A 228 14.88 6.66 -15.81
N ARG A 229 14.71 7.90 -16.32
CA ARG A 229 15.02 9.10 -15.56
C ARG A 229 14.15 9.21 -14.31
N PHE A 230 12.84 9.02 -14.44
CA PHE A 230 11.93 9.07 -13.30
C PHE A 230 12.18 7.93 -12.31
N ALA A 231 12.43 6.71 -12.80
CA ALA A 231 12.83 5.57 -11.97
C ALA A 231 14.10 5.86 -11.15
N SER A 232 15.08 6.51 -11.76
CA SER A 232 16.33 6.89 -11.08
C SER A 232 16.08 7.91 -9.97
N LEU A 233 15.17 8.88 -10.19
CA LEU A 233 14.79 9.85 -9.16
C LEU A 233 14.01 9.20 -8.01
N LEU A 234 13.14 8.24 -8.30
CA LEU A 234 12.46 7.45 -7.25
C LEU A 234 13.47 6.71 -6.38
N HIS A 235 14.53 6.17 -6.97
CA HIS A 235 15.59 5.48 -6.22
C HIS A 235 16.24 6.39 -5.17
N LEU A 236 16.46 7.68 -5.48
CA LEU A 236 17.05 8.65 -4.54
C LEU A 236 16.20 8.89 -3.29
N THR A 237 14.89 8.68 -3.38
CA THR A 237 13.94 8.86 -2.27
C THR A 237 13.60 7.54 -1.56
N THR A 238 14.17 6.42 -2.03
CA THR A 238 13.74 5.09 -1.57
C THR A 238 14.21 4.80 -0.15
N GLN A 239 13.26 4.42 0.69
CA GLN A 239 13.47 3.93 2.04
C GLN A 239 13.19 2.43 2.11
N ARG A 240 13.90 1.73 3.01
CA ARG A 240 13.78 0.28 3.20
C ARG A 240 13.31 -0.06 4.60
N VAL A 241 12.22 -0.81 4.72
CA VAL A 241 11.72 -1.31 6.00
C VAL A 241 11.60 -2.81 5.97
N LEU A 242 12.14 -3.46 6.99
CA LEU A 242 11.83 -4.85 7.29
C LEU A 242 10.63 -4.88 8.26
N LEU A 243 9.54 -5.51 7.83
CA LEU A 243 8.34 -5.69 8.65
C LEU A 243 8.49 -6.91 9.56
N ARG A 244 8.01 -6.77 10.80
CA ARG A 244 7.92 -7.83 11.80
C ARG A 244 6.51 -8.39 11.87
N ARG A 245 6.35 -9.56 12.50
CA ARG A 245 5.01 -10.10 12.78
C ARG A 245 4.17 -9.05 13.50
N GLY A 246 2.90 -8.93 13.10
CA GLY A 246 1.97 -7.97 13.67
C GLY A 246 2.17 -6.53 13.18
N GLU A 247 3.10 -6.25 12.27
CA GLU A 247 3.24 -4.92 11.67
C GLU A 247 2.36 -4.80 10.43
N LEU A 248 1.52 -3.76 10.41
CA LEU A 248 0.72 -3.32 9.27
C LEU A 248 1.34 -2.05 8.68
N LEU A 249 1.97 -2.18 7.52
CA LEU A 249 2.37 -1.02 6.71
C LEU A 249 1.14 -0.47 5.98
N ILE A 250 0.94 0.85 6.03
CA ILE A 250 -0.08 1.57 5.28
C ILE A 250 0.64 2.64 4.46
N ALA A 251 0.42 2.66 3.15
CA ALA A 251 1.01 3.63 2.24
C ALA A 251 -0.07 4.37 1.44
N ASP A 252 0.00 5.70 1.44
CA ASP A 252 -0.78 6.59 0.58
C ASP A 252 -0.20 6.54 -0.83
N GLN A 253 -0.95 5.91 -1.74
CA GLN A 253 -0.50 5.68 -3.10
C GLN A 253 -0.51 6.96 -3.97
N ARG A 254 -1.13 8.05 -3.50
CA ARG A 254 -0.98 9.37 -4.14
C ARG A 254 0.37 10.01 -3.87
N ARG A 255 1.11 9.50 -2.89
CA ARG A 255 2.39 10.07 -2.46
C ARG A 255 3.55 9.09 -2.58
N VAL A 256 3.32 7.81 -2.35
CA VAL A 256 4.38 6.82 -2.21
C VAL A 256 4.15 5.65 -3.15
N ALA A 257 5.17 5.32 -3.93
CA ALA A 257 5.26 4.02 -4.58
C ALA A 257 5.88 3.01 -3.62
N HIS A 258 5.39 1.78 -3.66
CA HIS A 258 5.86 0.69 -2.82
C HIS A 258 6.40 -0.47 -3.65
N GLY A 259 7.17 -1.34 -3.03
CA GLY A 259 7.69 -2.55 -3.67
C GLY A 259 8.39 -3.42 -2.63
N ARG A 260 9.23 -4.34 -3.09
CA ARG A 260 9.93 -5.27 -2.20
C ARG A 260 11.30 -5.64 -2.74
N THR A 261 12.30 -5.77 -1.87
CA THR A 261 13.55 -6.47 -2.24
C THR A 261 13.28 -7.97 -2.44
N ALA A 262 14.24 -8.70 -3.01
CA ALA A 262 14.15 -10.16 -3.06
C ALA A 262 14.01 -10.75 -1.64
N LEU A 263 13.29 -11.87 -1.53
CA LEU A 263 13.33 -12.72 -0.34
C LEU A 263 14.69 -13.42 -0.26
N GLY A 264 15.04 -13.93 0.92
CA GLY A 264 16.12 -14.89 1.03
C GLY A 264 15.73 -16.23 0.39
N ARG A 265 16.67 -17.18 0.35
CA ARG A 265 16.47 -18.47 -0.33
C ARG A 265 15.26 -19.23 0.22
N GLN A 266 14.34 -19.64 -0.65
CA GLN A 266 13.10 -20.35 -0.27
C GLN A 266 13.07 -21.84 -0.64
N ASP A 267 14.04 -22.33 -1.44
CA ASP A 267 14.01 -23.63 -2.12
C ASP A 267 13.77 -24.84 -1.20
N ASN A 268 14.23 -24.76 0.06
CA ASN A 268 14.15 -25.85 1.04
C ASN A 268 13.22 -25.54 2.22
N LEU A 269 12.41 -24.48 2.14
CA LEU A 269 11.49 -24.11 3.19
C LEU A 269 10.12 -24.76 2.96
N ALA A 270 9.63 -25.46 3.99
CA ALA A 270 8.24 -25.92 4.04
C ALA A 270 7.28 -24.73 3.89
N PRO A 271 6.13 -24.86 3.21
CA PRO A 271 5.19 -23.74 3.03
C PRO A 271 4.77 -23.05 4.32
N SER A 272 4.67 -23.79 5.43
CA SER A 272 4.37 -23.28 6.78
C SER A 272 5.50 -22.46 7.42
N ALA A 273 6.72 -22.51 6.88
CA ALA A 273 7.86 -21.71 7.33
C ALA A 273 8.11 -20.49 6.44
N ARG A 274 7.52 -20.44 5.25
CA ARG A 274 7.70 -19.33 4.30
C ARG A 274 6.98 -18.06 4.78
N ARG A 275 7.46 -16.92 4.27
CA ARG A 275 6.84 -15.61 4.50
C ARG A 275 5.34 -15.67 4.19
N LEU A 276 4.55 -15.11 5.10
CA LEU A 276 3.12 -14.89 4.95
C LEU A 276 2.82 -13.40 5.15
N LEU A 277 2.40 -12.76 4.08
CA LEU A 277 1.99 -11.37 4.03
C LEU A 277 0.57 -11.28 3.50
N CYS A 278 -0.23 -10.39 4.07
CA CYS A 278 -1.58 -10.12 3.62
C CYS A 278 -1.65 -8.70 3.07
N GLN A 279 -2.33 -8.51 1.94
CA GLN A 279 -2.57 -7.18 1.38
C GLN A 279 -4.05 -6.86 1.36
N ALA A 280 -4.39 -5.65 1.78
CA ALA A 280 -5.70 -5.06 1.54
C ALA A 280 -5.53 -3.63 1.04
N LYS A 281 -6.55 -3.13 0.38
CA LYS A 281 -6.59 -1.77 -0.15
C LYS A 281 -7.58 -0.95 0.67
N ALA A 282 -7.48 0.36 0.65
CA ALA A 282 -8.52 1.23 1.19
C ALA A 282 -8.82 2.40 0.26
N ARG A 283 -10.10 2.75 0.19
CA ARG A 283 -10.58 3.98 -0.42
C ARG A 283 -10.41 5.13 0.56
N LEU A 284 -10.01 6.31 0.08
CA LEU A 284 -10.02 7.50 0.91
C LEU A 284 -11.46 7.77 1.35
N ASP A 285 -11.64 8.01 2.64
CA ASP A 285 -12.91 8.46 3.19
C ASP A 285 -12.62 9.61 4.14
N ALA A 286 -13.12 10.80 3.78
CA ALA A 286 -12.92 12.00 4.56
C ALA A 286 -13.43 11.83 6.00
N ALA A 287 -14.45 11.00 6.25
CA ALA A 287 -14.99 10.74 7.58
C ALA A 287 -14.14 9.79 8.44
N ALA A 288 -13.11 9.16 7.87
CA ALA A 288 -12.22 8.27 8.61
C ALA A 288 -11.45 9.06 9.70
N PRO A 289 -11.28 8.49 10.92
CA PRO A 289 -10.66 9.18 12.06
C PRO A 289 -9.33 9.89 11.75
N VAL A 290 -8.46 9.29 10.93
CA VAL A 290 -7.16 9.85 10.55
C VAL A 290 -7.29 11.18 9.79
N HIS A 291 -8.35 11.37 9.01
CA HIS A 291 -8.59 12.59 8.23
C HIS A 291 -9.37 13.67 8.98
N GLN A 292 -9.79 13.37 10.21
CA GLN A 292 -10.53 14.26 11.10
C GLN A 292 -9.62 14.92 12.15
N VAL A 293 -8.33 14.56 12.22
CA VAL A 293 -7.38 15.15 13.15
C VAL A 293 -7.12 16.63 12.78
N PRO A 294 -7.44 17.60 13.66
CA PRO A 294 -7.23 19.02 13.39
C PRO A 294 -5.74 19.37 13.19
N GLY A 295 -5.45 20.35 12.34
CA GLY A 295 -4.09 20.89 12.16
C GLY A 295 -3.23 20.20 11.08
N LEU A 296 -3.68 19.07 10.51
CA LEU A 296 -2.97 18.39 9.43
C LEU A 296 -3.38 18.86 8.01
N ARG A 297 -4.36 19.78 7.90
CA ARG A 297 -4.86 20.29 6.60
C ARG A 297 -3.98 21.39 5.96
N SER A 298 -2.76 21.62 6.45
CA SER A 298 -1.94 22.77 6.04
C SER A 298 -0.67 22.43 5.25
N ALA A 299 -0.64 21.28 4.56
CA ALA A 299 0.41 20.95 3.60
C ALA A 299 -0.14 20.06 2.47
N ALA A 300 -1.09 20.61 1.70
CA ALA A 300 -1.50 20.06 0.41
C ALA A 300 -0.99 20.98 -0.70
#